data_AF-A0A8D0ETP4-F1
#
_entry.id   AF-A0A8D0ETP4-F1
#
_cell.length_a   1.000
_cell.length_b   1.000
_cell.length_c   1.000
_cell.angle_alpha   90.00
_cell.angle_beta   90.00
_cell.angle_gamma   90.00
#
_symmetry.space_group_name_H-M   'P 1'
#
loop_
_entity.id
_entity.type
_entity.pdbx_description
1 polymer ?
#
loop_
_entity_poly.entity_id
_entity_poly.type
_entity_poly.pdbx_seq_one_letter_code
_entity_poly.pdbx_strand_id
1 'polypeptide(L)' 'MPFKRLFSLYTDRALVLLEEYCKKLRKPEEQQLKKAIRKVMGIFKSSLFQALLGKWPKFH' A
#
# COMPACT_ATOMS: atom_id res chain seq x y z
N MET A 1 -11.65 -7.99 17.34
CA MET A 1 -10.45 -7.15 17.56
C MET A 1 -10.50 -5.91 16.67
N PRO A 2 -10.90 -4.74 17.19
CA PRO A 2 -11.09 -3.51 16.41
C PRO A 2 -9.80 -2.96 15.79
N PHE A 3 -8.65 -3.15 16.42
CA PHE A 3 -7.35 -2.66 15.95
C PHE A 3 -6.90 -3.24 14.59
N LYS A 4 -7.22 -4.52 14.30
CA LYS A 4 -6.88 -5.15 13.01
C LYS A 4 -7.62 -4.52 11.83
N ARG A 5 -8.91 -4.19 12.00
CA ARG A 5 -9.71 -3.49 10.97
C ARG A 5 -9.24 -2.04 10.77
N LEU A 6 -8.82 -1.39 11.86
CA LEU A 6 -8.28 -0.04 11.78
C LEU A 6 -6.98 -0.02 10.95
N PHE A 7 -6.04 -0.93 11.24
CA PHE A 7 -4.76 -1.03 10.53
C PHE A 7 -4.92 -1.33 9.03
N SER A 8 -5.85 -2.22 8.67
CA SER A 8 -6.13 -2.52 7.25
C SER A 8 -6.70 -1.30 6.52
N LEU A 9 -7.60 -0.53 7.15
CA LEU A 9 -8.19 0.67 6.58
C LEU A 9 -7.14 1.78 6.36
N TYR A 10 -6.22 1.98 7.31
CA TYR A 10 -5.12 2.94 7.14
C TYR A 10 -4.16 2.53 6.02
N THR A 11 -3.90 1.23 5.89
CA THR A 11 -3.06 0.69 4.82
C THR A 11 -3.68 0.93 3.45
N ASP A 12 -4.98 0.68 3.30
CA ASP A 12 -5.68 0.89 2.03
C ASP A 12 -5.76 2.38 1.67
N ARG A 13 -6.03 3.25 2.65
CA ARG A 13 -6.00 4.71 2.45
C ARG A 13 -4.61 5.22 2.05
N ALA A 14 -3.55 4.73 2.70
CA ALA A 14 -2.18 5.12 2.37
C ALA A 14 -1.80 4.69 0.94
N LEU A 15 -2.24 3.51 0.50
CA LEU A 15 -2.03 3.03 -0.87
C LEU A 15 -2.68 3.94 -1.93
N VAL A 16 -3.91 4.38 -1.70
CA VAL A 16 -4.62 5.31 -2.61
C VAL A 16 -3.87 6.64 -2.73
N LEU A 17 -3.42 7.21 -1.62
CA LEU A 17 -2.66 8.46 -1.62
C LEU A 17 -1.32 8.33 -2.35
N LEU A 18 -0.62 7.21 -2.17
CA LEU A 18 0.63 6.93 -2.90
C LEU A 18 0.39 6.77 -4.41
N GLU A 19 -0.72 6.16 -4.82
CA GLU A 19 -1.12 6.08 -6.23
C GLU A 19 -1.38 7.45 -6.84
N GLU A 20 -2.13 8.30 -6.14
CA GLU A 20 -2.41 9.67 -6.59
C GLU A 20 -1.13 10.50 -6.67
N TYR A 21 -0.25 10.38 -5.68
CA TYR A 21 1.04 11.07 -5.69
C TYR A 21 1.91 10.61 -6.87
N CYS A 22 1.96 9.30 -7.14
CA CYS A 22 2.69 8.72 -8.28
C CYS A 22 2.16 9.21 -9.65
N LYS A 23 0.86 9.54 -9.76
CA LYS A 23 0.26 10.16 -10.96
C LYS A 23 0.67 11.63 -11.15
N LYS A 24 0.97 12.34 -10.05
CA LYS A 24 1.44 13.73 -10.06
C LYS A 24 2.93 13.83 -10.43
N LEU A 25 3.72 12.78 -10.18
CA LEU A 25 5.12 12.69 -10.60
C LEU A 25 5.23 12.45 -12.11
N ARG A 26 5.50 13.54 -12.85
CA ARG A 26 5.59 13.56 -14.32
C ARG A 26 6.96 13.99 -14.82
N LYS A 27 7.78 14.60 -13.96
CA LYS A 27 9.08 15.13 -14.38
C LYS A 27 10.12 14.00 -14.54
N PRO A 28 11.10 14.14 -15.44
CA PRO A 28 12.17 13.15 -15.60
C PRO A 28 12.98 12.93 -14.32
N GLU A 29 13.22 13.99 -13.55
CA GLU A 29 14.02 13.96 -12.31
C GLU A 29 13.30 13.17 -11.20
N GLU A 30 11.97 13.07 -11.28
CA GLU A 30 11.13 12.38 -10.31
C GLU A 30 11.00 10.87 -10.59
N GLN A 31 11.56 10.35 -11.70
CA GLN A 31 11.38 8.95 -12.08
C GLN A 31 11.96 7.97 -11.05
N GLN A 32 13.05 8.34 -10.38
CA GLN A 32 13.64 7.51 -9.33
C GLN A 32 12.75 7.45 -8.09
N LEU A 33 12.16 8.58 -7.69
CA LEU A 33 11.17 8.64 -6.62
C LEU A 33 9.91 7.83 -6.97
N LYS A 34 9.42 7.97 -8.20
CA LYS A 34 8.29 7.22 -8.74
C LYS A 34 8.53 5.70 -8.66
N LYS A 35 9.74 5.25 -9.01
CA LYS A 35 10.15 3.84 -8.88
C LYS A 35 10.16 3.38 -7.42
N ALA A 36 10.70 4.19 -6.51
CA ALA A 36 10.73 3.87 -5.07
C ALA A 36 9.31 3.71 -4.50
N ILE A 37 8.41 4.64 -4.80
CA ILE A 37 7.01 4.61 -4.36
C ILE A 37 6.29 3.36 -4.89
N ARG A 38 6.48 3.02 -6.17
CA ARG A 38 5.89 1.81 -6.76
C ARG A 38 6.38 0.53 -6.07
N LYS A 39 7.67 0.46 -5.70
CA LYS A 39 8.20 -0.68 -4.92
C LYS A 39 7.50 -0.80 -3.57
N VAL A 40 7.37 0.30 -2.83
CA VAL A 40 6.65 0.34 -1.55
C VAL A 40 5.21 -0.13 -1.72
N MET A 41 4.47 0.44 -2.68
CA MET A 41 3.11 0.00 -2.99
C MET A 41 3.02 -1.49 -3.33
N GLY A 42 3.97 -2.03 -4.08
CA GLY A 42 4.03 -3.45 -4.42
C GLY A 42 4.23 -4.35 -3.21
N ILE A 43 5.10 -3.95 -2.27
CA ILE A 43 5.30 -4.65 -0.99
C ILE A 43 4.00 -4.64 -0.18
N PHE A 44 3.36 -3.48 -0.05
CA PHE A 44 2.11 -3.36 0.67
C PHE A 44 0.98 -4.18 0.02
N LYS A 45 0.94 -4.32 -1.31
CA LYS A 45 -0.07 -5.15 -2.02
C LYS A 45 0.26 -6.65 -2.05
N SER A 46 1.48 -7.05 -1.65
CA SER A 46 1.90 -8.45 -1.64
C SER A 46 0.98 -9.29 -0.76
N SER A 47 0.59 -10.47 -1.24
CA SER A 47 -0.23 -11.42 -0.49
C SER A 47 0.41 -11.82 0.83
N LEU A 48 1.74 -11.96 0.88
CA LEU A 48 2.49 -12.22 2.10
C LEU A 48 2.35 -11.07 3.09
N PHE A 49 2.54 -9.84 2.64
CA PHE A 49 2.46 -8.67 3.52
C PHE A 49 1.03 -8.47 4.03
N GLN A 50 0.03 -8.57 3.15
CA GLN A 50 -1.39 -8.54 3.51
C GLN A 50 -1.77 -9.65 4.50
N ALA A 51 -1.18 -10.84 4.37
CA ALA A 51 -1.36 -11.93 5.32
C ALA A 51 -0.76 -11.61 6.70
N LEU A 52 0.45 -11.04 6.74
CA LEU A 52 1.10 -10.58 7.98
C LEU A 52 0.28 -9.48 8.67
N LEU A 53 -0.37 -8.60 7.89
CA LEU A 53 -1.32 -7.59 8.41
C LEU A 53 -2.63 -8.20 8.92
N GLY A 54 -2.85 -9.51 8.69
CA GLY A 54 -4.02 -10.22 9.15
C GLY A 54 -5.26 -10.03 8.28
N LYS A 55 -5.11 -9.74 6.97
CA LYS A 55 -6.22 -9.72 6.00
C LYS A 55 -6.72 -11.11 5.59
N TRP A 56 -6.20 -12.20 6.16
CA TRP A 56 -6.74 -13.54 5.88
C TRP A 56 -8.22 -13.62 6.26
N PRO A 57 -9.09 -14.10 5.36
CA PRO A 57 -10.46 -14.44 5.74
C PRO A 57 -10.37 -15.49 6.84
N LYS A 58 -10.95 -15.19 8.00
CA LYS A 58 -11.19 -16.23 9.00
C LYS A 58 -12.15 -17.22 8.35
N PHE A 59 -11.68 -18.41 8.00
CA PHE A 59 -12.56 -19.54 7.80
C PHE A 59 -13.29 -19.76 9.14
N HIS A 60 -14.61 -19.60 9.10
CA HIS A 60 -15.51 -19.87 10.22
C HIS A 60 -15.74 -21.37 10.36
#